data_AF-A0A793DVU1-F1
#
_entry.id   AF-A0A793DVU1-F1
#
_cell.length_a   1.000
_cell.length_b   1.000
_cell.length_c   1.000
_cell.angle_alpha   90.00
_cell.angle_beta   90.00
_cell.angle_gamma   90.00
#
_symmetry.space_group_name_H-M   'P 1'
#
loop_
_entity.id
_entity.type
_entity.pdbx_description
1 polymer ?
#
loop_
_entity_poly.entity_id
_entity_poly.type
_entity_poly.pdbx_seq_one_letter_code
_entity_poly.pdbx_strand_id
1 'polypeptide(L)'
;MAAVQISGVLKDGAGKPIQNCTIQLKARRTSSTVVVNTVASENPDEAGRYSMDVEYGQYSVILLVEGFPPSHAGTITVYEDSQPGTLNDFLGAMTEDDVRPEALRRFEQMVEEAARHAGEAKKNAGEAETSARNAGISAGQAEESAANADTSAGDASESARQAAESAAAAKQSEEASSSSASAAAQKASESLQSAADAELSKKTAESAAGNAARDATTATEKARESAESAQSAEQSRIAAEEAVN
;
A
#
# COMPACT_ATOMS: atom_id res chain seq x y z
N MET A 1 -17.09 16.18 -76.68
CA MET A 1 -17.32 14.76 -76.37
C MET A 1 -16.23 14.00 -77.09
N ALA A 2 -15.30 13.42 -76.35
CA ALA A 2 -14.19 12.68 -76.92
C ALA A 2 -14.53 11.20 -76.80
N ALA A 3 -14.94 10.60 -77.91
CA ALA A 3 -14.96 9.16 -78.02
C ALA A 3 -13.52 8.67 -78.22
N VAL A 4 -13.19 7.51 -77.66
CA VAL A 4 -11.89 6.88 -77.79
C VAL A 4 -11.98 5.88 -78.93
N GLN A 5 -11.07 5.98 -79.89
CA GLN A 5 -11.04 5.08 -81.03
C GLN A 5 -10.48 3.72 -80.60
N ILE A 6 -11.32 2.68 -80.67
CA ILE A 6 -10.90 1.29 -80.51
C ILE A 6 -10.85 0.66 -81.90
N SER A 7 -9.63 0.34 -82.34
CA SER A 7 -9.41 -0.14 -83.70
C SER A 7 -8.27 -1.16 -83.78
N GLY A 8 -8.35 -2.06 -84.75
CA GLY A 8 -7.33 -3.10 -84.91
C GLY A 8 -7.76 -4.20 -85.85
N VAL A 9 -7.06 -5.34 -85.77
CA VAL A 9 -7.39 -6.57 -86.52
C VAL A 9 -7.80 -7.65 -85.54
N LEU A 10 -9.04 -8.14 -85.63
CA LEU A 10 -9.54 -9.26 -84.84
C LEU A 10 -8.98 -10.56 -85.41
N LYS A 11 -8.23 -11.30 -84.58
CA LYS A 11 -7.52 -12.52 -84.98
C LYS A 11 -7.88 -13.69 -84.07
N ASP A 12 -7.86 -14.89 -84.62
CA ASP A 12 -7.96 -16.13 -83.86
C ASP A 12 -6.67 -16.46 -83.10
N GLY A 13 -6.68 -17.55 -82.32
CA GLY A 13 -5.50 -18.04 -81.59
C GLY A 13 -4.33 -18.49 -82.49
N ALA A 14 -4.53 -18.60 -83.80
CA ALA A 14 -3.50 -18.89 -84.80
C ALA A 14 -3.03 -17.61 -85.54
N GLY A 15 -3.55 -16.43 -85.18
CA GLY A 15 -3.21 -15.15 -85.80
C GLY A 15 -3.92 -14.87 -87.14
N LYS A 16 -4.88 -15.71 -87.55
CA LYS A 16 -5.67 -15.51 -88.77
C LYS A 16 -6.82 -14.53 -88.51
N PRO A 17 -7.15 -13.63 -89.46
CA PRO A 17 -8.30 -12.76 -89.32
C PRO A 17 -9.61 -13.52 -89.12
N ILE A 18 -10.43 -13.06 -88.18
CA ILE A 18 -11.79 -13.59 -87.99
C ILE A 18 -12.74 -12.83 -88.92
N GLN A 19 -13.37 -13.56 -89.84
CA GLN A 19 -14.39 -13.04 -90.75
C GLN A 19 -15.80 -13.29 -90.19
N ASN A 20 -16.80 -12.57 -90.71
CA ASN A 20 -18.22 -12.69 -90.32
C ASN A 20 -18.44 -12.61 -88.79
N CYS A 21 -17.65 -11.78 -88.13
CA CYS A 21 -17.81 -11.48 -86.71
C CYS A 21 -18.59 -10.18 -86.54
N THR A 22 -19.32 -10.05 -85.43
CA THR A 22 -19.81 -8.77 -84.91
C THR A 22 -19.21 -8.58 -83.53
N ILE A 23 -18.56 -7.45 -83.31
CA ILE A 23 -18.08 -7.02 -81.99
C ILE A 23 -19.21 -6.19 -81.37
N GLN A 24 -19.71 -6.62 -80.21
CA GLN A 24 -20.71 -5.90 -79.44
C GLN A 24 -20.12 -5.38 -78.13
N LEU A 25 -20.33 -4.09 -77.87
CA LEU A 25 -20.01 -3.45 -76.60
C LEU A 25 -21.31 -3.11 -75.88
N LYS A 26 -21.61 -3.86 -74.81
CA LYS A 26 -22.79 -3.63 -73.98
C LYS A 26 -22.44 -2.85 -72.72
N ALA A 27 -23.01 -1.67 -72.54
CA ALA A 27 -22.76 -0.84 -71.36
C ALA A 27 -23.20 -1.55 -70.07
N ARG A 28 -22.29 -1.69 -69.09
CA ARG A 28 -22.54 -2.36 -67.80
C ARG A 28 -23.10 -1.43 -66.73
N ARG A 29 -22.83 -0.14 -66.83
CA ARG A 29 -23.28 0.91 -65.90
C ARG A 29 -23.65 2.14 -66.71
N THR A 30 -24.58 2.94 -66.18
CA THR A 30 -24.88 4.25 -66.76
C THR A 30 -23.71 5.18 -66.48
N SER A 31 -23.06 5.70 -67.52
CA SER A 31 -22.11 6.81 -67.45
C SER A 31 -22.85 8.14 -67.69
N SER A 32 -22.13 9.26 -67.64
CA SER A 32 -22.69 10.57 -67.98
C SER A 32 -23.08 10.71 -69.46
N THR A 33 -22.62 9.81 -70.34
CA THR A 33 -22.93 9.83 -71.79
C THR A 33 -23.61 8.58 -72.32
N VAL A 34 -23.50 7.44 -71.62
CA VAL A 34 -24.03 6.15 -72.08
C VAL A 34 -24.90 5.48 -71.01
N VAL A 35 -26.13 5.13 -71.37
CA VAL A 35 -27.06 4.44 -70.47
C VAL A 35 -26.74 2.94 -70.41
N VAL A 36 -26.87 2.33 -69.23
CA VAL A 36 -26.70 0.88 -69.05
C VAL A 36 -27.55 0.05 -70.04
N ASN A 37 -27.05 -1.12 -70.45
CA ASN A 37 -27.65 -2.06 -71.40
C ASN A 37 -27.75 -1.58 -72.86
N THR A 38 -27.32 -0.36 -73.18
CA THR A 38 -27.13 0.05 -74.58
C THR A 38 -26.01 -0.78 -75.22
N VAL A 39 -26.12 -1.01 -76.53
CA VAL A 39 -25.19 -1.84 -77.29
C VAL A 39 -24.69 -1.06 -78.49
N ALA A 40 -23.37 -0.92 -78.61
CA ALA A 40 -22.69 -0.55 -79.85
C ALA A 40 -22.24 -1.82 -80.57
N SER A 41 -22.37 -1.88 -81.90
CA SER A 41 -21.97 -3.03 -82.72
C SER A 41 -21.08 -2.58 -83.86
N GLU A 42 -20.02 -3.33 -84.12
CA GLU A 42 -19.09 -3.11 -85.22
C GLU A 42 -18.83 -4.43 -85.96
N ASN A 43 -18.79 -4.38 -87.29
CA ASN A 43 -18.57 -5.55 -88.14
C ASN A 43 -17.19 -5.43 -88.80
N PRO A 44 -16.20 -6.24 -88.38
CA PRO A 44 -14.89 -6.24 -89.01
C PRO A 44 -14.97 -6.63 -90.49
N ASP A 45 -14.06 -6.09 -91.31
CA ASP A 45 -13.97 -6.42 -92.73
C ASP A 45 -13.44 -7.86 -93.00
N GLU A 46 -13.33 -8.26 -94.27
CA GLU A 46 -12.81 -9.60 -94.65
C GLU A 46 -11.37 -9.85 -94.18
N ALA A 47 -10.61 -8.80 -93.84
CA ALA A 47 -9.28 -8.88 -93.27
C ALA A 47 -9.29 -8.75 -91.72
N GLY A 48 -10.48 -8.78 -91.10
CA GLY A 48 -10.69 -8.69 -89.66
C GLY A 48 -10.49 -7.29 -89.09
N ARG A 49 -10.39 -6.24 -89.91
CA ARG A 49 -10.18 -4.86 -89.44
C ARG A 49 -11.47 -4.26 -88.91
N TYR A 50 -11.41 -3.68 -87.72
CA TYR A 50 -12.52 -2.96 -87.09
C TYR A 50 -12.07 -1.57 -86.64
N SER A 51 -12.99 -0.61 -86.58
CA SER A 51 -12.74 0.72 -86.04
C SER A 51 -14.04 1.31 -85.50
N MET A 52 -14.10 1.54 -84.19
CA MET A 52 -15.27 2.13 -83.54
C MET A 52 -14.87 3.27 -82.61
N ASP A 53 -15.69 4.31 -82.59
CA ASP A 53 -15.61 5.40 -81.61
C ASP A 53 -16.41 5.00 -80.37
N VAL A 54 -15.73 4.84 -79.22
CA VAL A 54 -16.33 4.35 -77.98
C VAL A 54 -16.31 5.45 -76.93
N GLU A 55 -17.48 5.81 -76.43
CA GLU A 55 -17.62 6.74 -75.31
C GLU A 55 -17.05 6.16 -74.01
N TYR A 56 -16.73 7.02 -73.05
CA TYR A 56 -16.19 6.59 -71.77
C TYR A 56 -17.24 5.82 -70.94
N GLY A 57 -16.80 4.75 -70.31
CA GLY A 57 -17.66 3.85 -69.55
C GLY A 57 -17.11 2.45 -69.44
N GLN A 58 -17.91 1.57 -68.84
CA GLN A 58 -17.57 0.15 -68.68
C GLN A 58 -18.46 -0.70 -69.57
N TYR A 59 -17.84 -1.54 -70.41
CA TYR A 59 -18.52 -2.33 -71.43
C TYR A 59 -18.21 -3.81 -71.30
N SER A 60 -19.22 -4.66 -71.46
CA SER A 60 -19.04 -6.09 -71.71
C SER A 60 -18.83 -6.30 -73.20
N VAL A 61 -17.74 -6.96 -73.56
CA VAL A 61 -17.36 -7.27 -74.94
C VAL A 61 -17.92 -8.64 -75.31
N ILE A 62 -18.74 -8.69 -76.36
CA ILE A 62 -19.35 -9.91 -76.88
C ILE A 62 -18.94 -10.06 -78.35
N LEU A 63 -18.43 -11.21 -78.72
CA LEU A 63 -18.07 -11.56 -80.09
C LEU A 63 -19.11 -12.53 -80.65
N LEU A 64 -19.73 -12.15 -81.76
CA LEU A 64 -20.73 -12.96 -82.45
C LEU A 64 -20.17 -13.37 -83.80
N VAL A 65 -19.65 -14.60 -83.89
CA VAL A 65 -19.18 -15.18 -85.15
C VAL A 65 -20.32 -15.97 -85.77
N GLU A 66 -20.60 -15.76 -87.05
CA GLU A 66 -21.65 -16.47 -87.76
C GLU A 66 -21.49 -18.00 -87.63
N GLY A 67 -22.56 -18.69 -87.21
CA GLY A 67 -22.56 -20.14 -86.98
C GLY A 67 -22.07 -20.60 -85.60
N PHE A 68 -21.62 -19.69 -84.74
CA PHE A 68 -21.19 -19.98 -83.38
C PHE A 68 -22.06 -19.26 -82.34
N PRO A 69 -22.22 -19.81 -81.12
CA PRO A 69 -22.89 -19.10 -80.04
C PRO A 69 -22.13 -17.81 -79.67
N PRO A 70 -22.83 -16.75 -79.22
CA PRO A 70 -22.19 -15.53 -78.75
C PRO A 70 -21.15 -15.82 -77.66
N SER A 71 -19.95 -15.25 -77.81
CA SER A 71 -18.83 -15.44 -76.89
C SER A 71 -18.54 -14.18 -76.10
N HIS A 72 -18.49 -14.29 -74.78
CA HIS A 72 -18.11 -13.17 -73.90
C HIS A 72 -16.58 -13.06 -73.83
N ALA A 73 -16.01 -12.05 -74.48
CA ALA A 73 -14.57 -11.85 -74.55
C ALA A 73 -13.98 -11.20 -73.29
N GLY A 74 -14.78 -10.44 -72.54
CA GLY A 74 -14.36 -9.84 -71.28
C GLY A 74 -15.10 -8.54 -70.96
N THR A 75 -14.55 -7.77 -70.03
CA THR A 75 -15.01 -6.42 -69.69
C THR A 75 -13.87 -5.45 -69.96
N ILE A 76 -14.20 -4.30 -70.55
CA ILE A 76 -13.26 -3.19 -70.73
C ILE A 76 -13.76 -1.96 -69.98
N THR A 77 -12.83 -1.11 -69.57
CA THR A 77 -13.12 0.22 -69.04
C THR A 77 -12.44 1.25 -69.94
N VAL A 78 -13.22 2.19 -70.49
CA VAL A 78 -12.73 3.32 -71.28
C VAL A 78 -12.82 4.56 -70.40
N TYR A 79 -11.68 5.15 -70.07
CA TYR A 79 -11.58 6.40 -69.30
C TYR A 79 -11.53 7.62 -70.22
N GLU A 80 -11.78 8.81 -69.67
CA GLU A 80 -11.73 10.07 -70.44
C GLU A 80 -10.35 10.37 -71.03
N ASP A 81 -9.29 9.88 -70.39
CA ASP A 81 -7.89 10.01 -70.80
C ASP A 81 -7.33 8.77 -71.51
N SER A 82 -8.19 7.78 -71.80
CA SER A 82 -7.76 6.58 -72.51
C SER A 82 -7.25 6.92 -73.91
N GLN A 83 -6.07 6.40 -74.24
CA GLN A 83 -5.51 6.55 -75.57
C GLN A 83 -6.17 5.56 -76.55
N PRO A 84 -6.27 5.92 -77.85
CA PRO A 84 -6.69 4.98 -78.88
C PRO A 84 -5.85 3.70 -78.86
N GLY A 85 -6.48 2.55 -79.09
CA GLY A 85 -5.82 1.25 -78.97
C GLY A 85 -6.64 0.10 -79.56
N THR A 86 -6.11 -1.11 -79.48
CA THR A 86 -6.82 -2.32 -79.91
C THR A 86 -7.74 -2.83 -78.81
N LEU A 87 -8.79 -3.56 -79.19
CA LEU A 87 -9.68 -4.23 -78.25
C LEU A 87 -8.93 -5.12 -77.24
N ASN A 88 -7.82 -5.75 -77.66
CA ASN A 88 -6.98 -6.54 -76.77
C ASN A 88 -6.23 -5.68 -75.75
N ASP A 89 -5.82 -4.47 -76.10
CA ASP A 89 -5.16 -3.55 -75.16
C ASP A 89 -6.12 -3.17 -74.03
N PHE A 90 -7.39 -2.92 -74.36
CA PHE A 90 -8.43 -2.63 -73.38
C PHE A 90 -8.85 -3.87 -72.57
N LEU A 91 -8.88 -5.06 -73.17
CA LEU A 91 -9.18 -6.32 -72.48
C LEU A 91 -8.03 -6.81 -71.58
N GLY A 92 -6.79 -6.42 -71.88
CA GLY A 92 -5.60 -6.76 -71.10
C GLY A 92 -5.20 -5.71 -70.06
N ALA A 93 -5.84 -4.53 -70.06
CA ALA A 93 -5.58 -3.50 -69.08
C ALA A 93 -6.02 -3.96 -67.68
N MET A 94 -5.17 -3.77 -66.66
CA MET A 94 -5.56 -4.01 -65.28
C MET A 94 -6.73 -3.10 -64.91
N THR A 95 -7.79 -3.72 -64.39
CA THR A 95 -9.00 -3.04 -63.92
C THR A 95 -8.81 -2.56 -62.49
N GLU A 96 -9.64 -1.61 -62.04
CA GLU A 96 -9.64 -1.16 -60.63
C GLU A 96 -9.84 -2.31 -59.63
N ASP A 97 -10.47 -3.41 -60.07
CA ASP A 97 -10.66 -4.63 -59.28
C ASP A 97 -9.36 -5.47 -59.14
N ASP A 98 -8.36 -5.25 -60.00
CA ASP A 98 -7.08 -5.98 -59.98
C ASP A 98 -6.07 -5.40 -58.96
N VAL A 99 -6.27 -4.15 -58.51
CA VAL A 99 -5.39 -3.50 -57.54
C VAL A 99 -5.91 -3.76 -56.12
N ARG A 100 -5.28 -4.71 -55.41
CA ARG A 100 -5.45 -5.06 -53.97
C ARG A 100 -6.85 -4.74 -53.42
N PRO A 101 -7.76 -5.74 -53.34
CA PRO A 101 -9.13 -5.53 -52.89
C PRO A 101 -9.21 -4.77 -51.56
N GLU A 102 -10.13 -3.82 -51.43
CA GLU A 102 -10.32 -3.02 -50.20
C GLU A 102 -10.48 -3.89 -48.94
N ALA A 103 -11.03 -5.10 -49.09
CA ALA A 103 -11.16 -6.08 -48.03
C ALA A 103 -9.79 -6.45 -47.41
N LEU A 104 -8.74 -6.58 -48.21
CA LEU A 104 -7.40 -6.92 -47.73
C LEU A 104 -6.80 -5.76 -46.92
N ARG A 105 -7.01 -4.52 -47.36
CA ARG A 105 -6.55 -3.33 -46.61
C ARG A 105 -7.24 -3.21 -45.24
N ARG A 106 -8.55 -3.48 -45.17
CA ARG A 106 -9.30 -3.48 -43.88
C ARG A 106 -8.84 -4.62 -42.97
N PHE A 107 -8.52 -5.78 -43.53
CA PHE A 107 -8.00 -6.90 -42.77
C PHE A 107 -6.63 -6.58 -42.16
N GLU A 108 -5.72 -5.97 -42.92
CA GLU A 108 -4.40 -5.56 -42.42
C GLU A 108 -4.50 -4.56 -41.28
N GLN A 109 -5.39 -3.55 -41.39
CA GLN A 109 -5.66 -2.60 -40.30
C GLN A 109 -6.20 -3.28 -39.04
N MET A 110 -7.13 -4.23 -39.20
CA MET A 110 -7.69 -4.97 -38.07
C MET A 110 -6.62 -5.82 -37.36
N VAL A 111 -5.71 -6.44 -38.12
CA VAL A 111 -4.60 -7.22 -37.55
C VAL A 111 -3.63 -6.31 -36.79
N GLU A 112 -3.32 -5.13 -37.31
CA GLU A 112 -2.46 -4.15 -36.64
C GLU A 112 -3.09 -3.63 -35.34
N GLU A 113 -4.39 -3.30 -35.36
CA GLU A 113 -5.13 -2.92 -34.16
C GLU A 113 -5.19 -4.03 -33.12
N ALA A 114 -5.43 -5.28 -33.55
CA ALA A 114 -5.42 -6.44 -32.67
C ALA A 114 -4.04 -6.67 -32.03
N ALA A 115 -2.97 -6.51 -32.80
CA ALA A 115 -1.59 -6.61 -32.29
C ALA A 115 -1.29 -5.50 -31.28
N ARG A 116 -1.72 -4.25 -31.55
CA ARG A 116 -1.57 -3.13 -30.60
C ARG A 116 -2.32 -3.42 -29.30
N HIS A 117 -3.58 -3.83 -29.38
CA HIS A 117 -4.38 -4.16 -28.20
C HIS A 117 -3.80 -5.32 -27.39
N ALA A 118 -3.27 -6.35 -28.05
CA ALA A 118 -2.57 -7.44 -27.37
C ALA A 118 -1.30 -6.95 -26.66
N GLY A 119 -0.55 -6.01 -27.27
CA GLY A 119 0.60 -5.37 -26.65
C GLY A 119 0.24 -4.55 -25.40
N GLU A 120 -0.81 -3.75 -25.48
CA GLU A 120 -1.35 -2.98 -24.34
C GLU A 120 -1.85 -3.90 -23.22
N ALA A 121 -2.59 -4.97 -23.56
CA ALA A 121 -3.06 -5.94 -22.58
C ALA A 121 -1.89 -6.62 -21.85
N LYS A 122 -0.82 -7.00 -22.57
CA LYS A 122 0.38 -7.58 -21.96
C LYS A 122 1.08 -6.59 -21.03
N LYS A 123 1.19 -5.32 -21.43
CA LYS A 123 1.77 -4.27 -20.59
C LYS A 123 0.95 -4.08 -19.31
N ASN A 124 -0.37 -3.94 -19.44
CA ASN A 124 -1.28 -3.76 -18.31
C ASN A 124 -1.25 -4.96 -17.35
N ALA A 125 -1.13 -6.19 -17.88
CA ALA A 125 -0.96 -7.38 -17.05
C ALA A 125 0.33 -7.34 -16.23
N GLY A 126 1.45 -6.88 -16.81
CA GLY A 126 2.72 -6.72 -16.09
C GLY A 126 2.68 -5.62 -15.02
N GLU A 127 1.99 -4.51 -15.29
CA GLU A 127 1.74 -3.45 -14.31
C GLU A 127 0.87 -3.98 -13.15
N ALA A 128 -0.19 -4.72 -13.46
CA ALA A 128 -1.05 -5.33 -12.45
C ALA A 128 -0.30 -6.36 -11.58
N GLU A 129 0.58 -7.18 -12.16
CA GLU A 129 1.43 -8.12 -11.41
C GLU A 129 2.37 -7.36 -10.46
N THR A 130 2.95 -6.25 -10.93
CA THR A 130 3.82 -5.40 -10.10
C THR A 130 3.04 -4.77 -8.95
N SER A 131 1.84 -4.24 -9.22
CA SER A 131 0.94 -3.71 -8.20
C SER A 131 0.54 -4.78 -7.17
N ALA A 132 0.23 -6.00 -7.61
CA ALA A 132 -0.10 -7.11 -6.72
C ALA A 132 1.09 -7.50 -5.81
N ARG A 133 2.31 -7.55 -6.36
CA ARG A 133 3.53 -7.78 -5.56
C ARG A 133 3.75 -6.69 -4.52
N ASN A 134 3.60 -5.42 -4.91
CA ASN A 134 3.74 -4.29 -4.00
C ASN A 134 2.69 -4.34 -2.87
N ALA A 135 1.44 -4.68 -3.21
CA ALA A 135 0.40 -4.88 -2.20
C ALA A 135 0.74 -6.02 -1.23
N GLY A 136 1.31 -7.12 -1.73
CA GLY A 136 1.80 -8.23 -0.89
C GLY A 136 2.93 -7.81 0.05
N ILE A 137 3.89 -7.00 -0.41
CA ILE A 137 4.96 -6.45 0.42
C ILE A 137 4.37 -5.54 1.52
N SER A 138 3.45 -4.64 1.15
CA SER A 138 2.80 -3.75 2.12
C SER A 138 1.98 -4.51 3.15
N ALA A 139 1.32 -5.61 2.77
CA ALA A 139 0.62 -6.49 3.72
C ALA A 139 1.60 -7.12 4.72
N GLY A 140 2.74 -7.64 4.25
CA GLY A 140 3.77 -8.19 5.13
C GLY A 140 4.36 -7.15 6.10
N GLN A 141 4.59 -5.92 5.63
CA GLN A 141 5.05 -4.82 6.49
C GLN A 141 4.02 -4.43 7.55
N ALA A 142 2.72 -4.51 7.22
CA ALA A 142 1.65 -4.26 8.16
C ALA A 142 1.58 -5.37 9.24
N GLU A 143 1.75 -6.64 8.85
CA GLU A 143 1.84 -7.76 9.79
C GLU A 143 3.03 -7.64 10.75
N GLU A 144 4.21 -7.27 10.23
CA GLU A 144 5.40 -7.03 11.07
C GLU A 144 5.18 -5.86 12.04
N SER A 145 4.55 -4.78 11.56
CA SER A 145 4.21 -3.63 12.39
C SER A 145 3.23 -4.00 13.51
N ALA A 146 2.24 -4.85 13.22
CA ALA A 146 1.30 -5.35 14.23
C ALA A 146 2.01 -6.19 15.30
N ALA A 147 2.90 -7.10 14.90
CA ALA A 147 3.68 -7.92 15.85
C ALA A 147 4.59 -7.07 16.74
N ASN A 148 5.19 -6.01 16.19
CA ASN A 148 5.99 -5.06 16.97
C ASN A 148 5.14 -4.27 17.97
N ALA A 149 3.91 -3.91 17.60
CA ALA A 149 2.97 -3.24 18.49
C ALA A 149 2.54 -4.15 19.65
N ASP A 150 2.25 -5.43 19.38
CA ASP A 150 1.93 -6.42 20.41
C ASP A 150 3.09 -6.64 21.38
N THR A 151 4.32 -6.73 20.87
CA THR A 151 5.53 -6.83 21.69
C THR A 151 5.69 -5.61 22.59
N SER A 152 5.55 -4.41 22.01
CA SER A 152 5.65 -3.15 22.76
C SER A 152 4.58 -3.03 23.84
N ALA A 153 3.36 -3.51 23.58
CA ALA A 153 2.29 -3.56 24.57
C ALA A 153 2.62 -4.54 25.71
N GLY A 154 3.24 -5.68 25.40
CA GLY A 154 3.78 -6.63 26.38
C GLY A 154 4.82 -5.99 27.30
N ASP A 155 5.83 -5.35 26.72
CA ASP A 155 6.91 -4.67 27.46
C ASP A 155 6.37 -3.55 28.35
N ALA A 156 5.38 -2.79 27.87
CA ALA A 156 4.71 -1.75 28.65
C ALA A 156 3.94 -2.34 29.83
N SER A 157 3.25 -3.48 29.63
CA SER A 157 2.55 -4.18 30.70
C SER A 157 3.50 -4.72 31.76
N GLU A 158 4.66 -5.25 31.36
CA GLU A 158 5.68 -5.73 32.29
C GLU A 158 6.28 -4.58 33.09
N SER A 159 6.60 -3.47 32.42
CA SER A 159 7.10 -2.25 33.07
C SER A 159 6.10 -1.71 34.10
N ALA A 160 4.80 -1.70 33.78
CA ALA A 160 3.75 -1.31 34.71
C ALA A 160 3.67 -2.24 35.93
N ARG A 161 3.87 -3.55 35.73
CA ARG A 161 3.91 -4.53 36.82
C ARG A 161 5.09 -4.28 37.75
N GLN A 162 6.30 -4.09 37.19
CA GLN A 162 7.51 -3.78 37.96
C GLN A 162 7.38 -2.47 38.75
N ALA A 163 6.74 -1.46 38.17
CA ALA A 163 6.46 -0.20 38.87
C ALA A 163 5.50 -0.41 40.05
N ALA A 164 4.45 -1.23 39.88
CA ALA A 164 3.52 -1.57 40.95
C ALA A 164 4.20 -2.37 42.08
N GLU A 165 5.04 -3.34 41.74
CA GLU A 165 5.84 -4.11 42.70
C GLU A 165 6.79 -3.19 43.49
N SER A 166 7.46 -2.25 42.80
CA SER A 166 8.34 -1.27 43.42
C SER A 166 7.59 -0.35 44.38
N ALA A 167 6.40 0.12 44.00
CA ALA A 167 5.54 0.94 44.85
C ALA A 167 5.06 0.17 46.10
N ALA A 168 4.76 -1.12 45.96
CA ALA A 168 4.40 -1.97 47.09
C ALA A 168 5.57 -2.17 48.07
N ALA A 169 6.77 -2.42 47.53
CA ALA A 169 8.00 -2.53 48.34
C ALA A 169 8.31 -1.21 49.09
N ALA A 170 8.14 -0.07 48.43
CA ALA A 170 8.31 1.25 49.06
C ALA A 170 7.35 1.43 50.25
N LYS A 171 6.07 1.06 50.11
CA LYS A 171 5.08 1.11 51.20
C LYS A 171 5.47 0.21 52.38
N GLN A 172 5.91 -1.01 52.13
CA GLN A 172 6.38 -1.91 53.19
C GLN A 172 7.58 -1.31 53.94
N SER A 173 8.51 -0.69 53.21
CA SER A 173 9.66 0.00 53.82
C SER A 173 9.24 1.21 54.65
N GLU A 174 8.23 1.96 54.22
CA GLU A 174 7.65 3.06 54.99
C GLU A 174 7.01 2.57 56.29
N GLU A 175 6.20 1.51 56.23
CA GLU A 175 5.58 0.89 57.41
C GLU A 175 6.61 0.34 58.41
N ALA A 176 7.67 -0.31 57.91
CA ALA A 176 8.77 -0.80 58.73
C ALA A 176 9.53 0.36 59.41
N SER A 177 9.75 1.45 58.68
CA SER A 177 10.41 2.66 59.21
C SER A 177 9.56 3.32 60.29
N SER A 178 8.25 3.43 60.07
CA SER A 178 7.30 3.96 61.05
C SER A 178 7.27 3.12 62.34
N SER A 179 7.20 1.79 62.19
CA SER A 179 7.25 0.85 63.32
C SER A 179 8.56 0.99 64.12
N SER A 180 9.70 1.14 63.42
CA SER A 180 11.00 1.36 64.04
C SER A 180 11.07 2.69 64.79
N ALA A 181 10.50 3.75 64.22
CA ALA A 181 10.41 5.07 64.87
C ALA A 181 9.56 5.01 66.14
N SER A 182 8.41 4.32 66.12
CA SER A 182 7.58 4.11 67.31
C SER A 182 8.30 3.31 68.39
N ALA A 183 9.02 2.24 68.01
CA ALA A 183 9.83 1.46 68.96
C ALA A 183 10.93 2.30 69.60
N ALA A 184 11.62 3.15 68.81
CA ALA A 184 12.63 4.06 69.32
C ALA A 184 12.04 5.12 70.27
N ALA A 185 10.87 5.68 69.94
CA ALA A 185 10.17 6.63 70.81
C ALA A 185 9.76 6.00 72.15
N GLN A 186 9.22 4.77 72.12
CA GLN A 186 8.89 4.02 73.34
C GLN A 186 10.13 3.79 74.21
N LYS A 187 11.25 3.36 73.62
CA LYS A 187 12.51 3.16 74.34
C LYS A 187 13.03 4.45 74.97
N ALA A 188 12.89 5.58 74.28
CA ALA A 188 13.24 6.89 74.83
C ALA A 188 12.36 7.25 76.05
N SER A 189 11.04 7.00 75.98
CA SER A 189 10.14 7.21 77.12
C SER A 189 10.47 6.31 78.32
N GLU A 190 10.73 5.02 78.09
CA GLU A 190 11.18 4.07 79.13
C GLU A 190 12.48 4.53 79.81
N SER A 191 13.43 5.07 79.01
CA SER A 191 14.69 5.62 79.53
C SER A 191 14.47 6.87 80.38
N LEU A 192 13.56 7.78 79.98
CA LEU A 192 13.23 8.98 80.76
C LEU A 192 12.58 8.60 82.09
N GLN A 193 11.69 7.61 82.10
CA GLN A 193 11.06 7.12 83.31
C GLN A 193 12.09 6.49 84.26
N SER A 194 12.99 5.65 83.73
CA SER A 194 14.08 5.06 84.51
C SER A 194 14.99 6.12 85.13
N ALA A 195 15.27 7.22 84.41
CA ALA A 195 16.04 8.34 84.94
C ALA A 195 15.30 9.07 86.07
N ALA A 196 13.98 9.27 85.94
CA ALA A 196 13.16 9.85 86.99
C ALA A 196 13.09 8.96 88.25
N ASP A 197 12.96 7.66 88.08
CA ASP A 197 12.98 6.68 89.17
C ASP A 197 14.34 6.68 89.90
N ALA A 198 15.44 6.84 89.16
CA ALA A 198 16.78 6.97 89.72
C ALA A 198 16.96 8.27 90.55
N GLU A 199 16.45 9.41 90.06
CA GLU A 199 16.44 10.67 90.82
C GLU A 199 15.60 10.58 92.10
N LEU A 200 14.43 9.93 92.04
CA LEU A 200 13.58 9.72 93.21
C LEU A 200 14.25 8.80 94.24
N SER A 201 14.93 7.75 93.76
CA SER A 201 15.73 6.85 94.61
C SER A 201 16.87 7.60 95.30
N LYS A 202 17.59 8.45 94.57
CA LYS A 202 18.64 9.32 95.12
C LYS A 202 18.11 10.23 96.23
N LYS A 203 17.00 10.94 95.99
CA LYS A 203 16.38 11.83 97.00
C LYS A 203 15.91 11.08 98.25
N THR A 204 15.43 9.85 98.06
CA THR A 204 15.04 8.97 99.17
C THR A 204 16.27 8.57 100.00
N ALA A 205 17.36 8.19 99.34
CA ALA A 205 18.63 7.89 100.00
C ALA A 205 19.20 9.11 100.75
N GLU A 206 19.16 10.30 100.16
CA GLU A 206 19.57 11.56 100.81
C GLU A 206 18.73 11.85 102.07
N SER A 207 17.41 11.63 101.99
CA SER A 207 16.51 11.81 103.14
C SER A 207 16.80 10.81 104.26
N ALA A 208 17.05 9.54 103.91
CA ALA A 208 17.43 8.51 104.87
C ALA A 208 18.77 8.82 105.55
N ALA A 209 19.77 9.27 104.79
CA ALA A 209 21.06 9.71 105.32
C ALA A 209 20.90 10.92 106.28
N GLY A 210 20.07 11.90 105.91
CA GLY A 210 19.76 13.04 106.77
C GLY A 210 19.07 12.66 108.07
N ASN A 211 18.16 11.69 108.04
CA ASN A 211 17.52 11.15 109.24
C ASN A 211 18.52 10.41 110.12
N ALA A 212 19.36 9.55 109.54
CA ALA A 212 20.42 8.85 110.28
C ALA A 212 21.40 9.84 110.95
N ALA A 213 21.72 10.96 110.28
CA ALA A 213 22.55 12.01 110.87
C ALA A 213 21.87 12.68 112.07
N ARG A 214 20.57 12.98 111.99
CA ARG A 214 19.79 13.52 113.13
C ARG A 214 19.73 12.53 114.29
N ASP A 215 19.46 11.27 114.00
CA ASP A 215 19.42 10.21 115.02
C ASP A 215 20.78 10.10 115.72
N ALA A 216 21.88 10.20 114.97
CA ALA A 216 23.23 10.25 115.54
C ALA A 216 23.46 11.50 116.42
N THR A 217 22.98 12.68 116.02
CA THR A 217 23.03 13.90 116.84
C THR A 217 22.25 13.73 118.14
N THR A 218 21.00 13.26 118.07
CA THR A 218 20.16 13.01 119.25
C THR A 218 20.78 11.97 120.18
N ALA A 219 21.39 10.90 119.64
CA ALA A 219 22.12 9.93 120.44
C ALA A 219 23.33 10.56 121.15
N THR A 220 24.05 11.46 120.47
CA THR A 220 25.19 12.20 121.04
C THR A 220 24.76 13.16 122.15
N GLU A 221 23.65 13.89 121.95
CA GLU A 221 23.07 14.77 122.96
C GLU A 221 22.61 13.99 124.19
N LYS A 222 21.86 12.89 124.02
CA LYS A 222 21.48 12.01 125.13
C LYS A 222 22.68 11.45 125.89
N ALA A 223 23.75 11.08 125.18
CA ALA A 223 24.98 10.62 125.81
C ALA A 223 25.63 11.73 126.65
N ARG A 224 25.62 12.97 126.16
CA ARG A 224 26.10 14.16 126.89
C ARG A 224 25.25 14.45 128.13
N GLU A 225 23.92 14.50 128.01
CA GLU A 225 23.01 14.71 129.14
C GLU A 225 23.19 13.63 130.22
N SER A 226 23.40 12.38 129.81
CA SER A 226 23.69 11.27 130.71
C SER A 226 25.04 11.46 131.44
N ALA A 227 26.06 11.96 130.74
CA ALA A 227 27.36 12.27 131.33
C ALA A 227 27.28 13.45 132.32
N GLU A 228 26.56 14.52 131.98
CA GLU A 228 26.33 15.68 132.85
C GLU A 228 25.53 15.29 134.11
N SER A 229 24.52 14.42 133.96
CA SER A 229 23.78 13.84 135.09
C SER A 229 24.68 13.02 136.00
N ALA A 230 25.57 12.20 135.44
CA ALA A 230 26.56 11.44 136.20
C ALA A 230 27.52 12.36 136.97
N GLN A 231 27.98 13.46 136.36
CA GLN A 231 28.83 14.46 137.02
C GLN A 231 28.10 15.18 138.17
N SER A 232 26.83 15.54 138.00
CA SER A 232 26.02 16.18 139.03
C SER A 232 25.74 15.25 140.21
N ALA A 233 25.51 13.96 139.94
CA ALA A 233 25.42 12.92 140.97
C ALA A 233 26.74 12.79 141.75
N GLU A 234 27.88 12.86 141.06
CA GLU A 234 29.21 12.82 141.67
C GLU A 234 29.50 14.06 142.53
N GLN A 235 29.15 15.27 142.07
CA GLN A 235 29.26 16.48 142.89
C GLN A 235 28.34 16.42 144.12
N SER A 236 27.13 15.88 143.97
CA SER A 236 26.21 15.68 145.10
C SER A 236 26.76 14.67 146.11
N ARG A 237 27.45 13.62 145.64
CA ARG A 237 28.19 12.67 146.49
C ARG A 237 29.31 13.36 147.28
N ILE A 238 30.13 14.17 146.61
CA ILE A 238 31.22 14.94 147.25
C ILE A 238 30.67 15.96 148.26
N ALA A 239 29.61 16.69 147.93
CA ALA A 239 28.97 17.65 148.85
C ALA A 239 28.33 16.97 150.07
N ALA A 240 27.75 15.77 149.89
CA ALA A 240 27.27 14.95 151.00
C ALA A 240 28.42 14.43 151.88
N GLU A 241 29.60 14.18 151.30
CA GLU A 241 30.82 13.82 152.04
C GLU A 241 31.42 15.01 152.81
N GLU A 242 31.29 16.25 152.31
CA GLU A 242 31.73 17.47 153.01
C GLU A 242 30.78 17.92 154.13
N ALA A 243 29.47 17.69 154.03
CA ALA A 243 28.48 18.07 155.04
C ALA A 243 28.50 17.19 156.32
N VAL A 244 29.31 16.14 156.34
CA VAL A 244 29.44 15.16 157.45
C VAL A 244 30.76 15.35 158.23
N ASN A 245 31.59 16.32 157.86
CA ASN A 245 32.79 16.76 158.60
C ASN A 245 32.58 18.12 159.28
#